data_AF-A0A838WXH9-F1
#
_entry.id   AF-A0A838WXH9-F1
#
_cell.length_a   1.000
_cell.length_b   1.000
_cell.length_c   1.000
_cell.angle_alpha   90.00
_cell.angle_beta   90.00
_cell.angle_gamma   90.00
#
_symmetry.space_group_name_H-M   'P 1'
#
loop_
_entity.id
_entity.type
_entity.pdbx_description
1 polymer ?
#
loop_
_entity_poly.entity_id
_entity_poly.type
_entity_poly.pdbx_seq_one_letter_code
_entity_poly.pdbx_strand_id
1 'polypeptide(L)'
;SIPLLVLQPLLGGAIALFGLFLMFQAVSLRFLFTGNDFDIYRGEKLIRRFPYGEWQSWRIFWDRVPILFYFREIKSIHFLPILFDPRTLKSCLERLQAEGKIP
;
A
#
# COMPACT_ATOMS: atom_id res chain seq x y z
N SER A 1 -20.83 32.90 13.99
CA SER A 1 -20.42 32.04 12.84
C SER A 1 -20.99 30.64 13.01
N ILE A 2 -22.31 30.47 12.84
CA ILE A 2 -23.03 29.19 12.97
C ILE A 2 -22.59 28.11 11.94
N PRO A 3 -22.17 28.45 10.70
CA PRO A 3 -21.75 27.44 9.72
C PRO A 3 -20.53 26.62 10.15
N LEU A 4 -19.62 27.21 10.93
CA LEU A 4 -18.41 26.55 11.38
C LEU A 4 -18.71 25.44 12.40
N LEU A 5 -19.72 25.66 13.26
CA LEU A 5 -20.07 24.76 14.36
C LEU A 5 -20.63 23.41 13.90
N VAL A 6 -21.20 23.36 12.69
CA VAL A 6 -21.74 22.13 12.07
C VAL A 6 -20.73 21.51 11.09
N LEU A 7 -19.99 22.35 10.37
CA LEU A 7 -19.02 21.89 9.39
C LEU A 7 -17.80 21.20 10.03
N GLN A 8 -17.31 21.72 11.17
CA GLN A 8 -16.18 21.14 11.91
C GLN A 8 -16.42 19.71 12.40
N PRO A 9 -17.52 19.38 13.11
CA PRO A 9 -17.77 18.02 13.56
C PRO A 9 -18.07 17.06 12.40
N LEU A 10 -18.68 17.55 11.30
CA LEU A 10 -18.89 16.72 10.11
C LEU A 10 -17.57 16.35 9.41
N LEU A 11 -16.68 17.33 9.20
CA LEU A 11 -15.34 17.09 8.67
C LEU A 11 -14.53 16.17 9.58
N GLY A 12 -14.55 16.44 10.89
CA GLY A 12 -13.88 15.60 11.88
C GLY A 12 -14.40 14.16 11.87
N GLY A 13 -15.72 13.99 11.81
CA GLY A 13 -16.37 12.69 11.70
C GLY A 13 -15.99 11.95 10.42
N ALA A 14 -15.99 12.63 9.27
CA ALA A 14 -15.57 12.04 8.00
C ALA A 14 -14.11 11.59 8.02
N ILE A 15 -13.20 12.42 8.57
CA ILE A 15 -11.78 12.07 8.72
C ILE A 15 -11.62 10.88 9.68
N ALA A 16 -12.33 10.85 10.80
CA ALA A 16 -12.27 9.76 11.76
C ALA A 16 -12.76 8.43 11.16
N LEU A 17 -13.89 8.46 10.43
CA LEU A 17 -14.42 7.29 9.73
C LEU A 17 -13.46 6.79 8.65
N PHE A 18 -12.86 7.71 7.88
CA PHE A 18 -11.86 7.36 6.88
C PHE A 18 -10.60 6.76 7.51
N GLY A 19 -10.12 7.33 8.62
CA GLY A 19 -9.01 6.79 9.39
C GLY A 19 -9.28 5.39 9.92
N LEU A 20 -10.49 5.14 10.44
CA LEU A 20 -10.91 3.82 10.90
C LEU A 20 -10.98 2.82 9.73
N PHE A 21 -11.51 3.23 8.59
CA PHE A 21 -11.55 2.41 7.37
C PHE A 21 -10.15 2.04 6.88
N LEU A 22 -9.22 3.00 6.86
CA LEU A 22 -7.82 2.77 6.52
C LEU A 22 -7.17 1.81 7.51
N MET A 23 -7.35 2.02 8.82
CA MET A 23 -6.83 1.13 9.86
C MET A 23 -7.33 -0.30 9.68
N PHE A 24 -8.64 -0.47 9.47
CA PHE A 24 -9.24 -1.79 9.25
C PHE A 24 -8.64 -2.49 8.04
N GLN A 25 -8.43 -1.77 6.93
CA GLN A 25 -7.77 -2.32 5.75
C GLN A 25 -6.30 -2.69 6.04
N ALA A 26 -5.57 -1.83 6.75
CA ALA A 26 -4.16 -2.04 7.10
C ALA A 26 -3.94 -3.29 7.94
N VAL A 27 -4.77 -3.50 8.96
CA VAL A 27 -4.63 -4.65 9.87
C VAL A 27 -5.14 -5.95 9.24
N SER A 28 -6.06 -5.84 8.28
CA SER A 28 -6.64 -7.00 7.60
C SER A 28 -5.73 -7.55 6.50
N LEU A 29 -4.89 -6.72 5.88
CA LEU A 29 -4.04 -7.10 4.76
C LEU A 29 -2.57 -7.11 5.18
N ARG A 30 -1.87 -8.22 4.89
CA ARG A 30 -0.44 -8.36 5.17
C ARG A 30 0.29 -8.53 3.85
N PHE A 31 1.32 -7.70 3.64
CA PHE A 31 2.17 -7.78 2.47
C PHE A 31 3.47 -8.48 2.84
N LEU A 32 3.86 -9.47 2.04
CA LEU A 32 5.03 -10.29 2.27
C LEU A 32 5.91 -10.31 1.03
N PHE A 33 7.15 -9.85 1.17
CA PHE A 33 8.18 -10.05 0.16
C PHE A 33 8.85 -11.39 0.44
N THR A 34 8.73 -12.32 -0.50
CA THR A 34 9.34 -13.66 -0.42
C THR A 34 10.60 -13.71 -1.29
N GLY A 35 11.11 -14.91 -1.57
CA GLY A 35 12.26 -15.07 -2.45
C GLY A 35 12.01 -14.55 -3.87
N ASN A 36 10.86 -14.90 -4.45
CA ASN A 36 10.53 -14.67 -5.87
C ASN A 36 9.17 -13.96 -6.09
N ASP A 37 8.37 -13.80 -5.03
CA ASP A 37 7.01 -13.31 -5.13
C ASP A 37 6.72 -12.22 -4.10
N PHE A 38 5.89 -11.26 -4.48
CA PHE A 38 5.18 -10.40 -3.56
C PHE A 38 3.79 -10.96 -3.27
N ASP A 39 3.58 -11.39 -2.03
CA ASP A 39 2.33 -12.02 -1.60
C ASP A 39 1.47 -11.09 -0.75
N ILE A 40 0.16 -11.14 -0.99
CA ILE A 40 -0.86 -10.46 -0.18
C ILE A 40 -1.71 -11.50 0.55
N TYR A 41 -1.70 -11.41 1.86
CA TYR A 41 -2.50 -12.23 2.76
C TYR A 41 -3.63 -11.43 3.40
N ARG A 42 -4.70 -12.13 3.76
CA ARG A 42 -5.71 -11.65 4.71
C ARG A 42 -5.85 -12.65 5.84
N GLY A 43 -5.40 -12.25 7.03
CA GLY A 43 -5.08 -13.20 8.09
C GLY A 43 -4.03 -14.20 7.58
N GLU A 44 -4.35 -15.49 7.62
CA GLU A 44 -3.50 -16.59 7.16
C GLU A 44 -3.76 -16.99 5.69
N LYS A 45 -4.78 -16.41 5.05
CA LYS A 45 -5.18 -16.79 3.69
C LYS A 45 -4.44 -15.94 2.66
N LEU A 46 -3.65 -16.58 1.78
CA LEU A 46 -3.09 -15.95 0.59
C LEU A 46 -4.24 -15.55 -0.34
N ILE A 47 -4.38 -14.26 -0.62
CA ILE A 47 -5.38 -13.73 -1.55
C ILE A 47 -4.78 -13.61 -2.94
N ARG A 48 -3.54 -13.14 -3.03
CA ARG A 48 -2.90 -12.84 -4.31
C ARG A 48 -1.39 -12.97 -4.21
N ARG A 49 -0.80 -13.48 -5.28
CA ARG A 49 0.63 -13.60 -5.50
C ARG A 49 1.02 -12.80 -6.74
N PHE A 50 2.12 -12.08 -6.66
CA PHE A 50 2.67 -11.26 -7.74
C PHE A 50 4.13 -11.65 -7.98
N PRO A 51 4.41 -12.51 -8.98
CA PRO A 51 5.77 -12.96 -9.26
C PRO A 51 6.66 -11.81 -9.75
N TYR A 52 7.86 -11.68 -9.18
CA TYR A 52 8.78 -10.60 -9.54
C TYR A 52 9.19 -10.61 -11.02
N GLY A 53 9.30 -11.80 -11.62
CA GLY A 53 9.61 -11.95 -13.04
C GLY A 53 8.55 -11.39 -13.99
N GLU A 54 7.34 -11.10 -13.51
CA GLU A 54 6.30 -10.44 -14.29
C GLU A 54 6.29 -8.92 -14.15
N TRP A 55 7.10 -8.36 -13.24
CA TRP A 55 7.12 -6.93 -12.98
C TRP A 55 7.84 -6.18 -14.11
N GLN A 56 7.27 -5.04 -14.51
CA GLN A 56 7.83 -4.16 -15.54
C GLN A 56 8.30 -2.82 -14.99
N SER A 57 7.65 -2.33 -13.93
CA SER A 57 8.03 -1.11 -13.24
C SER A 57 7.34 -1.02 -11.89
N TRP A 58 7.93 -0.25 -10.98
CA TRP A 58 7.34 0.06 -9.69
C TRP A 58 7.62 1.52 -9.32
N ARG A 59 6.72 2.13 -8.54
CA ARG A 59 6.85 3.50 -8.02
C ARG A 59 6.17 3.62 -6.66
N ILE A 60 6.71 4.48 -5.81
CA ILE A 60 6.08 4.90 -4.56
C ILE A 60 5.65 6.36 -4.75
N PHE A 61 4.37 6.64 -4.55
CA PHE A 61 3.81 7.99 -4.55
C PHE A 61 3.49 8.43 -3.13
N TRP A 62 3.61 9.75 -2.90
CA TRP A 62 3.19 10.44 -1.68
C TRP A 62 3.86 9.89 -0.41
N ASP A 63 5.10 10.31 -0.18
CA ASP A 63 5.94 9.89 0.95
C ASP A 63 5.42 10.32 2.34
N ARG A 64 4.52 11.31 2.40
CA ARG A 64 4.01 11.85 3.67
C ARG A 64 2.73 11.20 4.16
N VAL A 65 1.69 11.02 3.32
CA VAL A 65 0.41 10.40 3.67
C VAL A 65 -0.55 10.37 2.47
N PRO A 66 -1.46 9.37 2.38
CA PRO A 66 -1.17 7.93 2.51
C PRO A 66 -0.32 7.47 1.33
N ILE A 67 0.68 6.63 1.60
CA ILE A 67 1.64 6.20 0.58
C ILE A 67 0.93 5.28 -0.41
N LEU A 68 1.06 5.57 -1.69
CA LEU A 68 0.48 4.75 -2.74
C LEU A 68 1.60 4.01 -3.45
N PHE A 69 1.62 2.69 -3.32
CA PHE A 69 2.56 1.84 -4.03
C PHE A 69 1.95 1.35 -5.32
N TYR A 70 2.68 1.62 -6.39
CA TYR A 70 2.32 1.23 -7.74
C TYR A 70 3.33 0.22 -8.26
N PHE A 71 2.83 -0.81 -8.92
CA PHE A 71 3.64 -1.66 -9.77
C PHE A 71 2.83 -2.16 -10.96
N ARG A 72 3.52 -2.41 -12.06
CA ARG A 72 2.94 -2.92 -13.30
C ARG A 72 3.49 -4.30 -13.58
N GLU A 73 2.60 -5.26 -13.79
CA GLU A 73 2.92 -6.58 -14.33
C GLU A 73 2.70 -6.61 -15.86
N ILE A 74 3.13 -7.69 -16.52
CA ILE A 74 2.90 -7.88 -17.96
C ILE A 74 1.41 -7.74 -18.34
N LYS A 75 0.51 -8.25 -17.50
CA LYS A 75 -0.93 -8.32 -17.79
C LYS A 75 -1.81 -7.42 -16.90
N SER A 76 -1.23 -6.63 -16.00
CA SER A 76 -2.01 -5.86 -15.03
C SER A 76 -1.27 -4.67 -14.42
N ILE A 77 -2.02 -3.70 -13.89
CA ILE A 77 -1.52 -2.58 -13.10
C ILE A 77 -2.12 -2.63 -11.71
N HIS A 78 -1.31 -2.38 -10.68
CA HIS A 78 -1.74 -2.45 -9.30
C HIS A 78 -1.41 -1.16 -8.55
N PHE A 79 -2.36 -0.74 -7.74
CA PHE A 79 -2.22 0.38 -6.81
C PHE A 79 -2.61 -0.11 -5.42
N LEU A 80 -1.65 -0.13 -4.52
CA LEU A 80 -1.84 -0.60 -3.15
C LEU A 80 -1.69 0.59 -2.19
N PRO A 81 -2.72 0.89 -1.38
CA PRO A 81 -2.56 1.82 -0.28
C PRO A 81 -1.62 1.19 0.75
N ILE A 82 -0.63 1.95 1.16
CA ILE A 82 0.38 1.55 2.13
C ILE A 82 0.28 2.44 3.35
N LEU A 83 0.09 1.77 4.49
CA LEU A 83 -0.03 2.39 5.82
C LEU A 83 1.14 1.98 6.73
N PHE A 84 2.22 1.46 6.15
CA PHE A 84 3.45 1.07 6.84
C PHE A 84 4.62 1.93 6.35
N ASP A 85 5.76 1.85 7.04
CA ASP A 85 6.90 2.75 6.83
C ASP A 85 7.37 2.77 5.35
N PRO A 86 7.24 3.92 4.65
CA PRO A 86 7.62 4.04 3.25
C PRO A 86 9.11 3.82 3.03
N ARG A 87 9.95 4.14 4.03
CA ARG A 87 11.40 3.98 3.92
C ARG A 87 11.77 2.51 3.90
N THR A 88 11.22 1.74 4.83
CA THR A 88 11.43 0.28 4.89
C THR A 88 10.97 -0.39 3.58
N LEU A 89 9.80 -0.03 3.06
CA LEU A 89 9.32 -0.54 1.77
C LEU A 89 10.30 -0.22 0.64
N LYS A 90 10.70 1.05 0.53
CA LYS A 90 11.60 1.51 -0.52
C LYS A 90 12.92 0.75 -0.47
N SER A 91 13.53 0.62 0.70
CA SER A 91 14.77 -0.15 0.89
C SER A 91 14.62 -1.61 0.49
N CYS A 92 13.47 -2.23 0.78
CA CYS A 92 13.18 -3.60 0.33
C CYS A 92 13.10 -3.72 -1.19
N LEU A 93 12.40 -2.80 -1.85
CA LEU A 93 12.28 -2.77 -3.31
C LEU A 93 13.63 -2.51 -3.98
N GLU A 94 14.40 -1.53 -3.49
CA GLU A 94 15.74 -1.23 -3.99
C GLU A 94 16.69 -2.43 -3.84
N ARG A 95 16.58 -3.19 -2.74
CA ARG A 95 17.33 -4.43 -2.56
C ARG A 95 16.94 -5.48 -3.60
N LEU A 96 15.65 -5.72 -3.82
CA LEU A 96 15.17 -6.67 -4.83
C LEU A 96 15.60 -6.27 -6.24
N GLN A 97 15.65 -4.96 -6.52
CA GLN A 97 16.13 -4.41 -7.78
C GLN A 97 17.64 -4.60 -7.94
N ALA A 98 18.42 -4.36 -6.89
CA ALA A 98 19.86 -4.62 -6.88
C ALA A 98 20.20 -6.12 -7.03
N GLU A 99 19.33 -7.00 -6.54
CA GLU A 99 19.41 -8.46 -6.76
C GLU A 99 18.96 -8.88 -8.17
N GLY A 100 18.47 -7.95 -9.00
CA GLY A 100 17.97 -8.23 -10.35
C GLY A 100 16.65 -8.99 -10.40
N LYS A 101 15.90 -9.05 -9.29
CA LYS A 101 14.62 -9.78 -9.21
C LYS A 101 13.47 -9.00 -9.80
N ILE A 102 13.44 -7.69 -9.55
CA ILE A 102 12.48 -6.74 -10.10
C ILE A 102 13.21 -5.70 -10.95
N PRO A 103 12.55 -5.08 -11.95
CA PRO A 103 13.15 -4.06 -12.80
C PRO A 103 13.46 -2.74 -12.05
#